data_AF-A0A9P5CR16-F1
#
_entry.id   AF-A0A9P5CR16-F1
#
_cell.length_a   1.000
_cell.length_b   1.000
_cell.length_c   1.000
_cell.angle_alpha   90.00
_cell.angle_beta   90.00
_cell.angle_gamma   90.00
#
_symmetry.space_group_name_H-M   'P 1'
#
loop_
_entity.id
_entity.type
_entity.pdbx_description
1 polymer ?
#
loop_
_entity_poly.entity_id
_entity_poly.type
_entity_poly.pdbx_seq_one_letter_code
_entity_poly.pdbx_strand_id
1 'polypeptide(L)'
;MAMFGRSMVQALQFVSAQRFCCTFDEDTKYRLQSFEDLLHAQQMTMRASQVQEQHGLNSSRQLAGQQESAPSRKRGIEDTMDEDEEMDDFAMDMGRYENRSAFAPFIQGDPDVEMIGRKGTGL
;
A
#
# COMPACT_ATOMS: atom_id res chain seq x y z
N MET A 1 -17.57 5.53 16.45
CA MET A 1 -16.43 5.39 15.54
C MET A 1 -16.59 4.17 14.63
N ALA A 2 -16.23 2.95 15.04
CA ALA A 2 -16.25 1.77 14.15
C ALA A 2 -17.65 1.36 13.65
N MET A 3 -18.62 1.20 14.56
CA MET A 3 -19.95 0.66 14.21
C MET A 3 -20.90 1.72 13.64
N PHE A 4 -20.89 2.92 14.23
CA PHE A 4 -21.84 3.99 13.89
C PHE A 4 -21.22 5.11 13.02
N GLY A 5 -19.94 5.01 12.64
CA GLY A 5 -19.26 6.03 11.84
C GLY A 5 -19.17 7.43 12.47
N ARG A 6 -19.49 7.58 13.76
CA ARG A 6 -19.42 8.86 14.49
C ARG A 6 -18.00 9.17 14.96
N SER A 7 -17.65 10.45 15.01
CA SER A 7 -16.33 10.90 15.50
C SER A 7 -16.14 10.65 17.00
N MET A 8 -14.89 10.68 17.47
CA MET A 8 -14.56 10.48 18.88
C MET A 8 -15.32 11.45 19.80
N VAL A 9 -15.36 12.73 19.46
CA VAL A 9 -16.05 13.77 20.25
C VAL A 9 -17.55 13.49 20.33
N GLN A 10 -18.20 13.14 19.21
CA GLN A 10 -19.63 12.84 19.19
C GLN A 10 -19.95 11.58 20.00
N ALA A 11 -19.09 10.57 19.93
CA ALA A 11 -19.25 9.35 20.72
C ALA A 11 -19.12 9.62 22.22
N LEU A 12 -18.14 10.43 22.64
CA LEU A 12 -17.97 10.82 24.04
C LEU A 12 -19.15 11.63 24.55
N GLN A 13 -19.58 12.65 23.80
CA GLN A 13 -20.75 13.46 24.17
C GLN A 13 -22.02 12.60 24.33
N PHE A 14 -22.24 11.64 23.43
CA PHE A 14 -23.36 10.72 23.53
C PHE A 14 -23.29 9.86 24.79
N VAL A 15 -22.12 9.31 25.12
CA VAL A 15 -21.94 8.50 26.32
C VAL A 15 -22.12 9.35 27.59
N SER A 16 -21.56 10.55 27.62
CA SER A 16 -21.72 11.50 28.73
C SER A 16 -23.18 11.92 28.92
N ALA A 17 -23.94 12.07 27.84
CA ALA A 17 -25.37 12.39 27.90
C ALA A 17 -26.21 11.23 28.48
N GLN A 18 -25.81 9.98 28.23
CA GLN A 18 -26.48 8.80 28.79
C GLN A 18 -26.02 8.49 30.22
N ARG A 19 -24.75 8.76 30.52
CA ARG A 19 -24.11 8.50 31.82
C ARG A 19 -23.21 9.65 32.20
N PHE A 20 -23.73 10.54 33.03
CA PHE A 20 -22.98 11.68 33.55
C PHE A 20 -21.77 11.29 34.40
N CYS A 21 -21.74 10.06 34.93
CA CYS A 21 -20.67 9.54 35.76
C CYS A 21 -19.43 9.09 34.97
N CYS A 22 -19.50 9.06 33.63
CA CYS A 22 -18.35 8.69 32.80
C CYS A 22 -17.37 9.86 32.70
N THR A 23 -16.33 9.83 33.54
CA THR A 23 -15.17 10.71 33.43
C THR A 23 -14.11 10.07 32.55
N PHE A 24 -13.68 10.79 31.52
CA PHE A 24 -12.62 10.35 30.61
C PHE A 24 -11.35 11.12 30.88
N ASP A 25 -10.35 10.41 31.41
CA ASP A 25 -9.01 10.96 31.62
C ASP A 25 -8.30 11.25 30.29
N GLU A 26 -7.26 12.06 30.35
CA GLU A 26 -6.52 12.50 29.16
C GLU A 26 -5.89 11.33 28.41
N ASP A 27 -5.30 10.37 29.12
CA ASP A 27 -4.76 9.13 28.54
C ASP A 27 -5.83 8.31 27.80
N THR A 28 -7.05 8.27 28.37
CA THR A 28 -8.15 7.52 27.75
C THR A 28 -8.63 8.22 26.48
N LYS A 29 -8.71 9.55 26.49
CA LYS A 29 -9.03 10.35 25.30
C LYS A 29 -7.99 10.15 24.21
N TYR A 30 -6.71 10.15 24.56
CA TYR A 30 -5.63 9.92 23.59
C TYR A 30 -5.74 8.54 22.94
N ARG A 31 -5.95 7.48 23.74
CA ARG A 31 -6.17 6.12 23.23
C ARG A 31 -7.39 6.03 22.31
N LEU A 32 -8.48 6.70 22.65
CA LEU A 32 -9.69 6.75 21.82
C LEU A 32 -9.44 7.49 20.50
N GLN A 33 -8.65 8.57 20.52
CA GLN A 33 -8.27 9.29 19.33
C GLN A 33 -7.38 8.43 18.41
N SER A 34 -6.36 7.77 18.96
CA SER A 34 -5.53 6.84 18.18
C SER A 34 -6.36 5.70 17.58
N PHE A 35 -7.39 5.23 18.29
CA PHE A 35 -8.33 4.25 17.75
C PHE A 35 -9.16 4.79 16.57
N GLU A 36 -9.56 6.07 16.60
CA GLU A 36 -10.21 6.74 15.46
C GLU A 36 -9.31 6.74 14.23
N ASP A 37 -8.05 7.12 14.42
CA ASP A 37 -7.06 7.22 13.35
C ASP A 37 -6.82 5.85 12.69
N LEU A 38 -6.72 4.79 13.49
CA LEU A 38 -6.57 3.42 12.98
C LEU A 38 -7.77 2.98 12.12
N LEU A 39 -8.99 3.32 12.54
CA LEU A 39 -10.19 3.01 11.76
C LEU A 39 -10.21 3.79 10.44
N HIS A 40 -9.77 5.04 10.46
CA HIS A 40 -9.69 5.86 9.26
C HIS A 40 -8.64 5.33 8.29
N ALA A 41 -7.48 4.91 8.79
CA ALA A 41 -6.44 4.26 8.00
C ALA A 41 -6.93 2.96 7.36
N GLN A 42 -7.66 2.11 8.10
CA GLN A 42 -8.26 0.89 7.55
C GLN A 42 -9.27 1.20 6.44
N GLN A 43 -10.11 2.22 6.61
CA GLN A 43 -11.05 2.63 5.56
C GLN A 43 -10.34 3.16 4.31
N MET A 44 -9.25 3.90 4.50
CA MET A 44 -8.42 4.39 3.39
C MET A 44 -7.76 3.24 2.63
N THR A 45 -7.20 2.24 3.32
CA THR A 45 -6.57 1.08 2.66
C THR A 45 -7.60 0.22 1.93
N MET A 46 -8.79 -0.02 2.51
CA MET A 46 -9.87 -0.74 1.83
C MET A 46 -10.38 0.00 0.59
N ARG A 47 -10.46 1.34 0.63
CA ARG A 47 -10.82 2.14 -0.55
C ARG A 47 -9.72 2.09 -1.61
N ALA A 48 -8.46 2.21 -1.20
CA ALA A 48 -7.32 2.14 -2.10
C ALA A 48 -7.24 0.78 -2.82
N SER A 49 -7.48 -0.33 -2.10
CA SER A 49 -7.48 -1.68 -2.70
C SER A 49 -8.61 -1.85 -3.73
N GLN A 50 -9.81 -1.32 -3.46
CA GLN A 50 -10.93 -1.37 -4.41
C GLN A 50 -10.65 -0.57 -5.69
N VAL A 51 -10.04 0.62 -5.57
CA VAL A 51 -9.66 1.44 -6.73
C VAL A 51 -8.59 0.73 -7.58
N GLN A 52 -7.63 0.06 -6.94
CA GLN A 52 -6.59 -0.70 -7.65
C GLN A 52 -7.18 -1.88 -8.44
N GLU A 53 -8.14 -2.61 -7.87
CA GLU A 53 -8.84 -3.70 -8.57
C GLU A 53 -9.64 -3.18 -9.79
N GLN A 54 -10.33 -2.04 -9.65
CA GLN A 54 -11.08 -1.45 -10.77
C GLN A 54 -10.17 -0.93 -11.89
N HIS A 55 -9.01 -0.33 -11.56
CA HIS A 55 -8.04 0.11 -12.57
C HIS A 55 -7.30 -1.06 -13.25
N GLY A 56 -7.08 -2.16 -12.53
CA GLY A 56 -6.49 -3.38 -13.09
C GLY A 56 -7.37 -4.06 -14.14
N LEU A 57 -8.69 -4.08 -13.94
CA LEU A 57 -9.65 -4.67 -14.88
C LEU A 57 -9.94 -3.77 -16.10
N ASN A 58 -9.89 -2.45 -15.94
CA ASN A 58 -10.13 -1.51 -17.02
C ASN A 58 -8.92 -1.34 -17.96
N SER A 59 -7.71 -1.65 -17.49
CA SER A 59 -6.49 -1.58 -18.32
C SER A 59 -6.45 -2.67 -19.40
N SER A 60 -7.19 -3.79 -19.28
CA SER A 60 -7.24 -4.83 -20.32
C SER A 60 -8.35 -4.64 -21.36
N ARG A 61 -9.32 -3.74 -21.12
CA ARG A 61 -10.44 -3.46 -22.06
C ARG A 61 -10.27 -2.21 -22.92
N GLN A 62 -9.29 -1.34 -22.64
CA GLN A 62 -9.11 -0.08 -23.39
C GLN A 62 -8.31 -0.20 -24.71
N LEU A 63 -8.08 -1.41 -25.23
CA LEU A 63 -7.47 -1.61 -26.55
C LEU A 63 -8.46 -1.60 -27.73
N ALA A 64 -9.77 -1.45 -27.49
CA ALA A 64 -10.78 -1.46 -28.55
C ALA A 64 -11.81 -0.34 -28.40
N GLY A 65 -11.47 0.88 -28.83
CA GLY A 65 -12.45 1.98 -28.94
C GLY A 65 -11.79 3.34 -28.99
N GLN A 66 -11.57 3.86 -30.19
CA GLN A 66 -11.10 5.22 -30.43
C GLN A 66 -12.16 6.28 -30.10
N GLN A 67 -11.69 7.43 -29.59
CA GLN A 67 -11.99 8.82 -29.99
C GLN A 67 -12.39 9.83 -28.89
N GLU A 68 -11.54 10.87 -28.83
CA GLU A 68 -11.84 12.29 -28.59
C GLU A 68 -12.17 12.79 -27.19
N SER A 69 -11.13 12.89 -26.36
CA SER A 69 -10.84 14.11 -25.59
C SER A 69 -9.39 14.05 -25.16
N ALA A 70 -8.55 14.97 -25.62
CA ALA A 70 -7.11 14.95 -25.38
C ALA A 70 -6.78 14.81 -23.88
N PRO A 71 -6.16 13.70 -23.43
CA PRO A 71 -5.41 13.73 -22.19
C PRO A 71 -4.00 14.23 -22.53
N SER A 72 -3.44 15.07 -21.67
CA SER A 72 -2.01 15.38 -21.67
C SER A 72 -1.23 14.07 -21.87
N ARG A 73 -0.69 13.87 -23.08
CA ARG A 73 0.23 12.78 -23.36
C ARG A 73 1.44 13.07 -22.49
N LYS A 74 1.58 12.32 -21.40
CA LYS A 74 2.89 12.15 -20.77
C LYS A 74 3.87 11.87 -21.91
N ARG A 75 4.94 12.67 -22.01
CA ARG A 75 5.96 12.50 -23.04
C ARG A 75 6.43 11.04 -22.99
N GLY A 76 6.52 10.39 -24.15
CA GLY A 76 7.00 9.01 -24.22
C GLY A 76 8.44 8.95 -23.74
N ILE A 77 8.87 7.81 -23.22
CA ILE A 77 10.26 7.63 -22.78
C ILE A 77 11.27 7.92 -23.91
N GLU A 78 10.88 7.62 -25.14
CA GLU A 78 11.60 7.98 -26.38
C GLU A 78 11.80 9.48 -26.59
N ASP A 79 10.95 10.34 -26.02
CA ASP A 79 11.05 11.81 -26.13
C ASP A 79 11.95 12.41 -25.04
N THR A 80 12.50 11.57 -24.15
CA THR A 80 13.36 11.98 -23.02
C THR A 80 14.76 11.35 -23.10
N MET A 81 14.98 10.35 -23.96
CA MET A 81 16.32 9.81 -24.20
C MET A 81 17.03 10.68 -25.26
N ASP A 82 17.68 11.76 -24.82
CA ASP A 82 18.73 12.39 -25.62
C ASP A 82 19.88 11.36 -25.75
N GLU A 83 20.27 11.04 -26.98
CA GLU A 83 21.27 10.00 -27.30
C GLU A 83 22.71 10.36 -26.90
N ASP A 84 22.92 11.49 -26.22
CA ASP A 84 24.23 12.09 -25.95
C ASP A 84 24.71 11.95 -24.48
N GLU A 85 23.98 11.25 -23.61
CA GLU A 85 24.46 10.95 -22.25
C GLU A 85 24.84 9.47 -22.13
N GLU A 86 26.01 9.12 -22.63
CA GLU A 86 26.73 7.89 -22.27
C GLU A 86 27.17 7.98 -20.80
N MET A 87 26.19 7.90 -19.90
CA MET A 87 26.38 8.00 -18.46
C MET A 87 26.70 6.61 -17.90
N ASP A 88 28.00 6.29 -17.87
CA ASP A 88 28.64 5.10 -17.27
C ASP A 88 28.39 4.96 -15.74
N ASP A 89 27.53 5.80 -15.16
CA ASP A 89 27.27 5.90 -13.72
C ASP A 89 26.46 4.70 -13.19
N PHE A 90 25.72 4.00 -14.06
CA PHE A 90 25.03 2.76 -13.69
C PHE A 90 25.98 1.59 -13.38
N ALA A 91 27.19 1.59 -13.93
CA ALA A 91 28.19 0.55 -13.63
C ALA A 91 28.82 0.74 -12.23
N MET A 92 28.91 1.99 -11.76
CA MET A 92 29.51 2.33 -10.47
C MET A 92 28.56 2.14 -9.26
N ASP A 93 27.24 2.25 -9.45
CA ASP A 93 26.24 2.06 -8.36
C ASP A 93 25.81 0.60 -8.15
N MET A 94 26.36 -0.37 -8.89
CA MET A 94 26.00 -1.79 -8.71
C MET A 94 26.39 -2.35 -7.33
N GLY A 95 27.54 -1.92 -6.78
CA GLY A 95 28.02 -2.35 -5.46
C GLY A 95 27.07 -1.99 -4.30
N ARG A 96 26.20 -0.99 -4.49
CA ARG A 96 25.18 -0.59 -3.51
C ARG A 96 24.11 -1.66 -3.27
N TYR A 97 23.92 -2.58 -4.22
CA TYR A 97 22.86 -3.58 -4.19
C TYR A 97 23.37 -5.01 -3.94
N GLU A 98 24.67 -5.26 -4.02
CA GLU A 98 25.27 -6.60 -3.89
C GLU A 98 25.00 -7.30 -2.54
N ASN A 99 24.81 -6.51 -1.47
CA ASN A 99 24.56 -7.04 -0.12
C ASN A 99 23.10 -6.89 0.34
N ARG A 100 22.16 -6.62 -0.57
CA ARG A 100 20.72 -6.61 -0.27
C ARG A 100 20.11 -7.98 -0.52
N SER A 101 20.56 -9.00 0.20
CA SER A 101 19.84 -10.28 0.22
C SER A 101 18.42 -10.04 0.72
N ALA A 102 17.47 -10.14 -0.21
CA ALA A 102 16.01 -10.17 -0.07
C ALA A 102 15.42 -9.49 1.19
N PHE A 103 15.60 -8.18 1.35
CA PHE A 103 14.74 -7.43 2.28
C PHE A 103 13.35 -7.31 1.67
N ALA A 104 12.53 -8.34 1.89
CA ALA A 104 11.17 -8.44 1.41
C ALA A 104 10.23 -8.63 2.62
N PRO A 105 9.94 -7.54 3.37
CA PRO A 105 9.27 -7.59 4.67
C PRO A 105 7.83 -8.13 4.64
N PHE A 106 7.29 -8.47 3.46
CA PHE A 106 5.95 -9.00 3.28
C PHE A 106 5.90 -10.33 2.51
N ILE A 107 7.03 -11.01 2.27
CA ILE A 107 6.99 -12.39 1.78
C ILE A 107 6.57 -13.28 2.95
N GLN A 108 5.32 -13.72 2.91
CA GLN A 108 4.82 -14.72 3.84
C GLN A 108 5.18 -16.10 3.29
N GLY A 109 6.34 -16.59 3.70
CA GLY A 109 6.82 -17.94 3.45
C GLY A 109 8.01 -18.20 4.36
N ASP A 110 7.86 -19.14 5.29
CA ASP A 110 8.92 -19.56 6.20
C ASP A 110 10.15 -20.00 5.39
N PRO A 111 11.33 -19.39 5.56
CA PRO A 111 12.52 -19.73 4.80
C PRO A 111 13.24 -20.97 5.35
N ASP A 112 12.51 -21.98 5.84
CA ASP A 112 13.09 -23.23 6.34
C ASP A 112 12.15 -24.42 6.04
N VAL A 113 12.04 -24.78 4.76
CA VAL A 113 11.59 -26.13 4.35
C VAL A 113 12.70 -26.79 3.54
N GLU A 114 13.56 -27.47 4.30
CA GLU A 114 14.42 -28.61 3.94
C GLU A 114 14.68 -28.87 2.45
N MET A 115 15.83 -28.40 1.98
CA MET A 115 16.54 -29.02 0.85
C MET A 115 17.23 -30.31 1.32
N ILE A 116 16.45 -31.34 1.67
CA ILE A 116 16.97 -32.69 1.92
C ILE A 116 16.26 -33.70 1.02
N GLY A 117 17.00 -34.11 -0.02
CA GLY A 117 16.98 -35.49 -0.50
C GLY A 117 16.07 -35.79 -1.68
N ARG A 118 16.55 -35.57 -2.91
CA ARG A 118 16.33 -36.50 -4.04
C ARG A 118 17.56 -36.57 -4.94
N LYS A 119 18.54 -37.40 -4.56
CA LYS A 119 19.44 -38.02 -5.55
C LYS A 119 18.69 -39.19 -6.17
N GLY A 120 18.13 -39.00 -7.36
CA GLY A 120 17.68 -40.08 -8.22
C GLY A 120 18.78 -40.40 -9.22
N THR A 121 19.58 -41.44 -8.94
CA THR A 121 20.43 -42.08 -9.95
C THR A 121 19.58 -43.12 -10.67
N GLY A 122 19.24 -42.84 -11.93
CA GLY A 122 18.69 -43.82 -12.86
C GLY A 122 19.78 -44.76 -13.37
N LEU A 123 19.41 -46.04 -13.46
CA LEU A 123 20.08 -47.08 -14.22
C LEU A 123 20.04 -46.80 -15.73
#